data_AF-A0A1R4HFX9-F1
#
_entry.id   AF-A0A1R4HFX9-F1
#
_cell.length_a   1.000
_cell.length_b   1.000
_cell.length_c   1.000
_cell.angle_alpha   90.00
_cell.angle_beta   90.00
_cell.angle_gamma   90.00
#
_symmetry.space_group_name_H-M   'P 1'
#
loop_
_entity.id
_entity.type
_entity.pdbx_description
1 polymer ?
#
loop_
_entity_poly.entity_id
_entity_poly.type
_entity_poly.pdbx_seq_one_letter_code
_entity_poly.pdbx_strand_id
1 'polypeptide(L)'
;MFDQPPLSRKERADNVKKRDYFSKYQGAAKQVLEALLDKYADVGIEEIEKTEVITQAPFSNMGTAVELLTAFGGKANYVKAVKALEDELYMPRKSA
;
A
#
# COMPACT_ATOMS: atom_id res chain seq x y z
N MET A 1 28.98 10.74 10.35
CA MET A 1 27.99 10.49 11.42
C MET A 1 26.84 9.74 10.74
N PHE A 2 26.83 8.41 10.80
CA PHE A 2 25.84 7.55 10.14
C PHE A 2 24.89 6.95 11.19
N ASP A 3 24.34 7.82 12.03
CA ASP A 3 23.55 7.45 13.21
C ASP A 3 22.06 7.77 13.04
N GLN A 4 21.57 7.81 11.79
CA GLN A 4 20.14 7.81 11.57
C GLN A 4 19.69 6.35 11.46
N PRO A 5 18.90 5.84 12.42
CA PRO A 5 18.32 4.51 12.28
C PRO A 5 17.52 4.46 10.97
N PRO A 6 17.52 3.31 10.27
CA PRO A 6 16.68 3.15 9.09
C PRO A 6 15.24 3.47 9.47
N LEU A 7 14.54 4.21 8.60
CA LEU A 7 13.15 4.59 8.82
C LEU A 7 12.34 3.36 9.22
N SER A 8 11.61 3.48 10.32
CA SER A 8 10.65 2.48 10.76
C SER A 8 9.58 2.28 9.69
N ARG A 9 8.95 1.11 9.64
CA ARG A 9 7.84 0.84 8.70
C ARG A 9 6.75 1.91 8.80
N LYS A 10 6.40 2.33 10.02
CA LYS A 10 5.46 3.42 10.28
C LYS A 10 5.91 4.77 9.68
N GLU A 11 7.19 5.09 9.74
CA GLU A 11 7.73 6.33 9.15
C GLU A 11 7.70 6.28 7.62
N ARG A 12 7.99 5.12 7.02
CA ARG A 12 7.84 4.92 5.57
C ARG A 12 6.39 5.08 5.15
N ALA A 13 5.46 4.46 5.88
CA ALA A 13 4.03 4.59 5.64
C ALA A 13 3.57 6.05 5.70
N ASP A 14 3.95 6.77 6.76
CA ASP A 14 3.61 8.19 6.94
C ASP A 14 4.17 9.07 5.80
N ASN A 15 5.41 8.80 5.36
CA ASN A 15 6.00 9.48 4.21
C ASN A 15 5.17 9.25 2.92
N VAL A 16 4.64 8.04 2.70
CA VAL A 16 3.78 7.75 1.54
C VAL A 16 2.42 8.44 1.68
N LYS A 17 1.81 8.49 2.87
CA LYS A 17 0.56 9.26 3.09
C LYS A 17 0.72 10.75 2.80
N LYS A 18 1.90 11.30 3.09
CA LYS A 18 2.25 12.69 2.80
C LYS A 18 2.52 12.96 1.31
N ARG A 19 2.75 11.92 0.52
CA ARG A 19 2.91 12.02 -0.94
C ARG A 19 1.54 11.89 -1.61
N ASP A 20 1.35 12.56 -2.73
CA ASP A 20 0.16 12.46 -3.59
C ASP A 20 0.00 11.11 -4.30
N TYR A 21 0.53 10.01 -3.75
CA TYR A 21 0.43 8.68 -4.35
C TYR A 21 -1.03 8.24 -4.48
N PHE A 22 -1.81 8.41 -3.41
CA PHE A 22 -3.21 7.97 -3.36
C PHE A 22 -4.14 8.83 -4.20
N SER A 23 -3.73 10.04 -4.59
CA SER A 23 -4.51 10.96 -5.44
C SER A 23 -4.79 10.38 -6.83
N LYS A 24 -4.03 9.36 -7.24
CA LYS A 24 -4.19 8.61 -8.51
C LYS A 24 -5.32 7.57 -8.47
N TYR A 25 -5.82 7.25 -7.28
CA TYR A 25 -6.82 6.21 -7.05
C TYR A 25 -8.07 6.80 -6.41
N GLN A 26 -9.22 6.20 -6.66
CA GLN A 26 -10.51 6.64 -6.14
C GLN A 26 -11.37 5.45 -5.69
N GLY A 27 -12.39 5.72 -4.88
CA GLY A 27 -13.33 4.71 -4.40
C GLY A 27 -12.65 3.54 -3.67
N ALA A 28 -13.12 2.33 -3.94
CA ALA A 28 -12.62 1.12 -3.31
C ALA A 28 -11.12 0.88 -3.53
N ALA A 29 -10.57 1.22 -4.70
CA ALA A 29 -9.15 1.05 -4.97
C ALA A 29 -8.28 1.90 -4.03
N LYS A 30 -8.70 3.14 -3.77
CA LYS A 30 -8.02 4.03 -2.82
C LYS A 30 -8.08 3.46 -1.40
N GLN A 31 -9.27 3.06 -0.95
CA GLN A 31 -9.48 2.50 0.38
C GLN A 31 -8.65 1.23 0.62
N VAL A 32 -8.54 0.36 -0.39
CA VAL A 32 -7.69 -0.83 -0.33
C VAL A 32 -6.22 -0.45 -0.19
N LEU A 33 -5.71 0.51 -0.98
CA LEU A 33 -4.31 0.92 -0.86
C LEU A 33 -4.01 1.60 0.48
N GLU A 34 -4.94 2.40 1.00
CA GLU A 34 -4.80 3.02 2.33
C GLU A 34 -4.73 1.95 3.42
N ALA A 35 -5.61 0.94 3.38
CA ALA A 35 -5.59 -0.17 4.33
C ALA A 35 -4.35 -1.08 4.18
N LEU A 36 -3.84 -1.28 2.96
CA LEU A 36 -2.57 -1.98 2.74
C LEU A 36 -1.41 -1.21 3.36
N LEU A 37 -1.41 0.12 3.24
CA LEU A 37 -0.38 0.96 3.83
C LEU A 37 -0.41 0.91 5.37
N ASP A 38 -1.60 0.94 5.97
CA ASP A 38 -1.75 0.77 7.41
C ASP A 38 -1.28 -0.64 7.83
N LYS A 39 -1.69 -1.70 7.13
CA LYS A 39 -1.25 -3.07 7.41
C LYS A 39 0.27 -3.22 7.28
N TYR A 40 0.91 -2.58 6.30
CA TYR A 40 2.37 -2.56 6.16
C TYR A 40 3.08 -2.03 7.41
N ALA A 41 2.52 -1.02 8.08
CA ALA A 41 3.11 -0.46 9.29
C ALA A 41 3.18 -1.49 10.43
N ASP A 42 2.23 -2.43 10.48
CA ASP A 42 2.13 -3.49 11.49
C ASP A 42 2.87 -4.78 11.09
N VAL A 43 2.58 -5.33 9.90
CA VAL A 43 3.05 -6.67 9.48
C VAL A 43 4.21 -6.67 8.50
N GLY A 44 4.49 -5.54 7.83
CA GLY A 44 5.57 -5.40 6.85
C GLY A 44 5.18 -5.73 5.41
N ILE A 45 6.15 -5.60 4.48
CA ILE A 45 5.92 -5.66 3.03
C ILE A 45 5.53 -7.05 2.53
N GLU A 46 6.15 -8.09 3.09
CA GLU A 46 5.97 -9.48 2.68
C GLU A 46 4.51 -9.95 2.80
N GLU A 47 3.75 -9.37 3.73
CA GLU A 47 2.34 -9.72 3.90
C GLU A 47 1.44 -8.95 2.92
N ILE A 48 1.73 -7.68 2.65
CA ILE A 48 0.88 -6.84 1.80
C ILE A 48 1.09 -7.10 0.30
N GLU A 49 2.23 -7.67 -0.10
CA GLU A 49 2.47 -8.12 -1.48
C GLU A 49 1.67 -9.37 -1.86
N LYS A 50 1.23 -10.16 -0.88
CA LYS A 50 0.45 -11.37 -1.16
C LYS A 50 -0.94 -10.99 -1.63
N THR A 51 -1.36 -11.52 -2.78
CA THR A 51 -2.73 -11.32 -3.27
C THR A 51 -3.82 -11.83 -2.33
N GLU A 52 -3.51 -12.77 -1.43
CA GLU A 52 -4.48 -13.26 -0.42
C GLU A 52 -4.77 -12.24 0.67
N VAL A 53 -3.96 -11.18 0.82
CA VAL A 53 -4.17 -10.17 1.86
C VAL A 53 -5.56 -9.53 1.75
N ILE A 54 -6.08 -9.40 0.52
CA ILE A 54 -7.40 -8.80 0.24
C ILE A 54 -8.57 -9.71 0.66
N THR A 55 -8.31 -11.00 0.90
CA THR A 55 -9.33 -11.93 1.41
C THR A 55 -9.38 -11.94 2.93
N GLN A 56 -8.49 -11.21 3.60
CA GLN A 56 -8.42 -11.10 5.06
C GLN A 56 -9.03 -9.78 5.55
N ALA A 57 -9.38 -9.71 6.83
CA ALA A 57 -9.77 -8.43 7.44
C ALA A 57 -8.60 -7.41 7.40
N PRO A 58 -8.89 -6.11 7.24
CA PRO A 58 -10.21 -5.50 7.06
C PRO A 58 -10.76 -5.54 5.61
N PHE A 59 -9.98 -6.00 4.63
CA PHE A 59 -10.36 -5.99 3.21
C PHE A 59 -11.59 -6.82 2.90
N SER A 60 -11.74 -7.98 3.55
CA SER A 60 -12.94 -8.82 3.44
C SER A 60 -14.25 -8.11 3.83
N ASN A 61 -14.16 -7.02 4.61
CA ASN A 61 -15.30 -6.20 5.01
C ASN A 61 -15.56 -5.03 4.04
N MET A 62 -14.61 -4.73 3.14
CA MET A 62 -14.73 -3.68 2.13
C MET A 62 -15.45 -4.17 0.86
N GLY A 63 -15.44 -5.48 0.61
CA GLY A 63 -16.08 -6.11 -0.53
C GLY A 63 -15.51 -7.51 -0.79
N THR A 64 -16.03 -8.18 -1.81
CA THR A 64 -15.45 -9.46 -2.23
C THR A 64 -14.09 -9.23 -2.92
N ALA A 65 -13.22 -10.24 -2.89
CA ALA A 65 -11.92 -10.16 -3.55
C ALA A 65 -12.05 -9.77 -5.04
N VAL A 66 -13.09 -10.27 -5.73
CA VAL A 66 -13.34 -9.94 -7.14
C VAL A 66 -13.69 -8.46 -7.32
N GLU A 67 -14.54 -7.90 -6.46
CA GLU A 67 -14.90 -6.48 -6.50
C GLU A 67 -13.69 -5.58 -6.22
N LEU A 68 -12.90 -5.93 -5.21
CA LEU A 68 -11.69 -5.18 -4.87
C LEU A 68 -10.69 -5.20 -6.02
N LEU A 69 -10.45 -6.35 -6.66
CA LEU A 69 -9.59 -6.42 -7.84
C LEU A 69 -10.16 -5.65 -9.03
N THR A 70 -11.48 -5.68 -9.21
CA THR A 70 -12.17 -4.95 -10.29
C THR A 70 -12.06 -3.43 -10.11
N ALA A 71 -12.01 -2.94 -8.88
CA ALA A 71 -11.78 -1.53 -8.59
C ALA A 71 -10.45 -0.98 -9.15
N PHE A 72 -9.45 -1.85 -9.34
CA PHE A 72 -8.17 -1.51 -10.00
C PHE A 72 -8.22 -1.70 -11.53
N GLY A 73 -9.33 -2.17 -12.09
CA GLY A 73 -9.41 -2.64 -13.49
C GLY A 73 -8.87 -4.06 -13.68
N GLY A 74 -8.80 -4.86 -12.61
CA GLY A 74 -8.45 -6.27 -12.64
C GLY A 74 -7.17 -6.62 -11.87
N LYS A 75 -6.91 -7.93 -11.72
CA LYS A 75 -5.80 -8.47 -10.92
C LYS A 75 -4.43 -7.93 -11.31
N ALA A 76 -4.16 -7.79 -12.60
CA ALA A 76 -2.87 -7.29 -13.08
C ALA A 76 -2.61 -5.84 -12.62
N ASN A 77 -3.65 -4.99 -12.62
CA ASN A 77 -3.53 -3.61 -12.17
C ASN A 77 -3.45 -3.51 -10.64
N TYR A 78 -4.14 -4.39 -9.91
CA TYR A 78 -3.97 -4.51 -8.47
C TYR A 78 -2.50 -4.81 -8.11
N VAL A 79 -1.91 -5.84 -8.72
CA VAL A 79 -0.50 -6.21 -8.47
C VAL A 79 0.44 -5.05 -8.80
N LYS A 80 0.20 -4.35 -9.92
CA LYS A 80 0.97 -3.14 -10.27
C LYS A 80 0.83 -2.04 -9.22
N ALA A 81 -0.38 -1.81 -8.69
CA ALA A 81 -0.64 -0.80 -7.67
C ALA A 81 0.03 -1.15 -6.33
N VAL A 82 0.06 -2.43 -5.95
CA VAL A 82 0.79 -2.91 -4.77
C VAL A 82 2.30 -2.75 -4.96
N LYS A 83 2.83 -3.10 -6.14
CA LYS A 83 4.25 -2.91 -6.44
C LYS A 83 4.66 -1.43 -6.42
N ALA A 84 3.84 -0.57 -7.00
CA ALA A 84 4.08 0.87 -6.93
C ALA A 84 3.99 1.42 -5.50
N LEU A 85 3.12 0.85 -4.65
CA LEU A 85 3.08 1.20 -3.22
C LEU A 85 4.36 0.78 -2.50
N GLU A 86 4.88 -0.42 -2.78
CA GLU A 86 6.19 -0.86 -2.29
C GLU A 86 7.30 0.09 -2.75
N ASP A 87 7.36 0.41 -4.03
CA ASP A 87 8.35 1.34 -4.55
C ASP A 87 8.29 2.68 -3.80
N GLU A 88 7.09 3.23 -3.57
CA GLU A 88 6.93 4.47 -2.79
C GLU A 88 7.41 4.35 -1.34
N LEU A 89 7.18 3.20 -0.68
CA LEU A 89 7.60 2.91 0.68
C LEU A 89 9.13 2.85 0.83
N TYR A 90 9.82 2.34 -0.19
CA TYR A 90 11.29 2.18 -0.18
C TYR A 90 12.02 3.28 -0.95
N MET A 91 11.31 4.12 -1.69
CA MET A 91 11.90 5.22 -2.44
C MET A 91 12.56 6.22 -1.48
N PRO A 92 13.88 6.50 -1.63
CA PRO A 92 14.55 7.53 -0.86
C PRO A 92 13.84 8.87 -1.10
N ARG A 93 13.72 9.73 -0.08
CA ARG A 93 13.18 11.09 -0.28
C ARG A 93 13.89 11.69 -1.48
N LYS A 94 13.14 12.06 -2.52
CA LYS A 94 13.66 12.95 -3.55
C LYS A 94 13.95 14.27 -2.85
N SER A 95 15.21 14.47 -2.49
CA SER A 95 15.73 15.80 -2.18
C SER A 95 15.53 16.63 -3.44
N ALA A 96 14.62 17.59 -3.36
CA ALA A 96 14.59 18.71 -4.29
C ALA A 96 15.74 19.66 -3.96
#